data_AF-A0A7G9WF64-F1
#
_entry.id   AF-A0A7G9WF64-F1
#
_cell.length_a   1.000
_cell.length_b   1.000
_cell.length_c   1.000
_cell.angle_alpha   90.00
_cell.angle_beta   90.00
_cell.angle_gamma   90.00
#
_symmetry.space_group_name_H-M   'P 1'
#
loop_
_entity.id
_entity.type
_entity.pdbx_description
1 polymer ?
#
loop_
_entity_poly.entity_id
_entity_poly.type
_entity_poly.pdbx_seq_one_letter_code
_entity_poly.pdbx_strand_id
1 'polypeptide(L)'
;MKDKVTTSERLKQIMNEKNLRQVDILNRAEPYCKKYGVKLNRNDLSQYVSGKVEPGQFKLSMLGLALNVSEAWLMGYDVPQEREKPTAAELSDDEQILKVIEALTPDNKKKILELAKLYAAGQDEN
;
A
#
# COMPACT_ATOMS: atom_id res chain seq x y z
N MET A 1 23.04 -8.32 -23.36
CA MET A 1 21.93 -8.60 -22.42
C MET A 1 21.56 -7.27 -21.81
N LYS A 2 20.29 -6.82 -21.89
CA LYS A 2 19.87 -5.67 -21.08
C LYS A 2 19.95 -6.12 -19.62
N ASP A 3 20.79 -5.47 -18.82
CA ASP A 3 20.92 -5.76 -17.40
C ASP A 3 19.53 -5.62 -16.77
N LYS A 4 19.03 -6.73 -16.22
CA LYS A 4 17.73 -6.77 -15.55
C LYS A 4 17.90 -5.98 -14.25
N VAL A 5 17.20 -4.86 -14.14
CA VAL A 5 17.16 -4.09 -12.89
C VAL A 5 16.66 -5.00 -11.78
N THR A 6 17.35 -5.01 -10.65
CA THR A 6 17.06 -5.87 -9.50
C THR A 6 16.36 -5.10 -8.39
N THR A 7 15.73 -5.84 -7.48
CA THR A 7 15.15 -5.26 -6.26
C THR A 7 16.17 -4.52 -5.41
N SER A 8 17.41 -5.00 -5.38
CA SER A 8 18.53 -4.34 -4.69
C SER A 8 18.79 -2.95 -5.28
N GLU A 9 18.85 -2.84 -6.61
CA GLU A 9 19.08 -1.57 -7.30
C GLU A 9 17.92 -0.59 -7.11
N ARG A 10 16.67 -1.07 -7.17
CA ARG A 10 15.48 -0.25 -6.90
C ARG A 10 15.41 0.25 -5.47
N LEU A 11 15.78 -0.58 -4.49
CA LEU A 11 15.88 -0.17 -3.09
C LEU A 11 16.96 0.90 -2.91
N LYS A 12 18.15 0.72 -3.49
CA LYS A 12 19.23 1.73 -3.46
C LYS A 12 18.81 3.03 -4.15
N GLN A 13 18.12 2.92 -5.28
CA GLN A 13 17.59 4.06 -6.02
C GLN A 13 16.67 4.90 -5.12
N ILE A 14 15.64 4.30 -4.51
CA ILE A 14 14.73 5.00 -3.60
C ILE A 14 15.47 5.57 -2.39
N MET A 15 16.41 4.82 -1.82
CA MET A 15 17.20 5.29 -0.69
C MET A 15 17.95 6.57 -1.03
N ASN A 16 18.54 6.65 -2.23
CA ASN A 16 19.25 7.86 -2.67
C ASN A 16 18.28 9.01 -2.99
N GLU A 17 17.22 8.74 -3.76
CA GLU A 17 16.22 9.75 -4.16
C GLU A 17 15.52 10.40 -2.97
N LYS A 18 15.16 9.59 -1.97
CA LYS A 18 14.43 10.04 -0.78
C LYS A 18 15.33 10.26 0.44
N ASN A 19 16.65 10.19 0.26
CA ASN A 19 17.67 10.32 1.32
C ASN A 19 17.38 9.46 2.57
N LEU A 20 17.17 8.16 2.35
CA LEU A 20 16.77 7.20 3.38
C LEU A 20 17.91 6.27 3.75
N ARG A 21 18.02 6.00 5.04
CA ARG A 21 18.82 4.88 5.55
C ARG A 21 17.94 3.64 5.65
N GLN A 22 18.56 2.46 5.73
CA GLN A 22 17.84 1.20 5.91
C GLN A 22 16.94 1.21 7.15
N VAL A 23 17.38 1.86 8.24
CA VAL A 23 16.57 2.00 9.46
C VAL A 23 15.29 2.81 9.21
N ASP A 24 15.33 3.81 8.33
CA ASP A 24 14.17 4.65 8.02
C ASP A 24 13.13 3.85 7.22
N ILE A 25 13.57 2.93 6.34
CA ILE A 25 12.69 1.99 5.63
C ILE A 25 12.02 1.02 6.62
N LEU A 26 12.77 0.46 7.58
CA LEU A 26 12.21 -0.43 8.60
C LEU A 26 11.14 0.28 9.42
N ASN A 27 11.39 1.50 9.87
CA ASN A 27 10.44 2.29 10.64
C ASN A 27 9.15 2.57 9.85
N ARG A 28 9.26 2.83 8.54
CA ARG A 28 8.08 3.01 7.68
C ARG A 28 7.33 1.72 7.40
N ALA A 29 8.03 0.58 7.34
CA ALA A 29 7.41 -0.72 7.13
C ALA A 29 6.75 -1.27 8.40
N GLU A 30 7.23 -0.88 9.59
CA GLU A 30 6.75 -1.35 10.89
C GLU A 30 5.22 -1.34 11.06
N PRO A 31 4.47 -0.26 10.76
CA PRO A 31 3.00 -0.27 10.90
C PRO A 31 2.32 -1.30 10.00
N TYR A 32 2.80 -1.49 8.78
CA TYR A 32 2.27 -2.49 7.84
C TYR A 32 2.64 -3.90 8.29
N CYS A 33 3.90 -4.11 8.69
CA CYS A 33 4.39 -5.36 9.26
C CYS A 33 3.54 -5.81 10.46
N LYS A 34 3.22 -4.90 11.38
CA LYS A 34 2.33 -5.18 12.53
C LYS A 34 0.91 -5.51 12.08
N LYS A 35 0.36 -4.72 11.15
CA LYS A 35 -1.01 -4.91 10.63
C LYS A 35 -1.20 -6.27 9.97
N TYR A 36 -0.22 -6.74 9.21
CA TYR A 36 -0.31 -7.98 8.43
C TYR A 36 0.45 -9.16 9.05
N GLY A 37 0.99 -9.01 10.27
CA GLY A 37 1.72 -10.08 10.97
C GLY A 37 3.05 -10.49 10.29
N VAL A 38 3.64 -9.61 9.48
CA VAL A 38 4.87 -9.89 8.72
C VAL A 38 6.08 -9.42 9.52
N LYS A 39 7.07 -10.30 9.74
CA LYS A 39 8.34 -9.92 10.37
C LYS A 39 9.33 -9.42 9.31
N LEU A 40 9.79 -8.19 9.45
CA LEU A 40 10.86 -7.61 8.64
C LEU A 40 11.95 -7.05 9.58
N ASN A 41 13.10 -7.70 9.62
CA ASN A 41 14.18 -7.35 10.52
C ASN A 41 15.31 -6.59 9.80
N ARG A 42 16.21 -5.98 10.57
CA ARG A 42 17.39 -5.28 10.03
C ARG A 42 18.27 -6.16 9.14
N ASN A 43 18.48 -7.41 9.53
CA ASN A 43 19.26 -8.36 8.74
C ASN A 43 18.60 -8.67 7.39
N ASP A 44 17.27 -8.83 7.36
CA ASP A 44 16.53 -9.07 6.13
C ASP A 44 16.74 -7.91 5.14
N LEU A 45 16.48 -6.67 5.60
CA LEU A 45 16.60 -5.50 4.75
C LEU A 45 18.03 -5.28 4.26
N SER A 46 19.04 -5.51 5.11
CA SER A 46 20.45 -5.44 4.71
C SER A 46 20.80 -6.44 3.61
N GLN A 47 20.26 -7.67 3.69
CA GLN A 47 20.43 -8.68 2.65
C GLN A 47 19.71 -8.30 1.34
N TYR A 48 18.55 -7.65 1.41
CA TYR A 48 17.82 -7.17 0.24
C TYR A 48 18.56 -6.02 -0.46
N VAL A 49 19.04 -5.04 0.32
CA VAL A 49 19.80 -3.89 -0.20
C VAL A 49 21.18 -4.31 -0.72
N SER A 50 21.80 -5.36 -0.18
CA SER A 50 23.03 -5.90 -0.76
C SER A 50 22.79 -6.78 -1.99
N GLY A 51 21.55 -7.21 -2.25
CA GLY A 51 21.21 -8.16 -3.32
C GLY A 51 21.59 -9.61 -3.00
N LYS A 52 21.97 -9.91 -1.75
CA LYS A 52 22.31 -11.28 -1.33
C LYS A 52 21.09 -12.21 -1.35
N VAL A 53 19.91 -11.65 -1.04
CA VAL A 53 18.65 -12.37 -0.96
C VAL A 53 17.57 -11.49 -1.57
N GLU A 54 16.59 -12.09 -2.24
CA GLU A 54 15.39 -11.36 -2.69
C GLU A 54 14.27 -11.43 -1.63
N PRO A 55 13.50 -10.35 -1.43
CA PRO A 55 12.35 -10.38 -0.53
C PRO A 55 11.26 -11.31 -1.09
N GLY A 56 10.72 -12.18 -0.25
CA GLY A 56 9.51 -12.93 -0.59
C GLY A 56 8.29 -12.01 -0.71
N GLN A 57 7.22 -12.50 -1.33
CA GLN A 57 6.02 -11.72 -1.70
C GLN A 57 5.47 -10.85 -0.56
N PHE A 58 5.28 -11.41 0.64
CA PHE A 58 4.77 -10.63 1.78
C PHE A 58 5.68 -9.47 2.18
N LYS A 59 6.99 -9.70 2.25
CA LYS A 59 7.96 -8.65 2.61
C LYS A 59 8.10 -7.62 1.51
N LEU A 60 8.04 -8.04 0.25
CA LEU A 60 8.02 -7.14 -0.90
C LEU A 60 6.80 -6.20 -0.85
N SER A 61 5.62 -6.72 -0.54
CA SER A 61 4.42 -5.88 -0.36
C SER A 61 4.55 -4.90 0.81
N MET A 62 5.16 -5.30 1.93
CA MET A 62 5.41 -4.37 3.03
C MET A 62 6.35 -3.24 2.63
N LEU A 63 7.39 -3.55 1.84
CA LEU A 63 8.31 -2.55 1.31
C LEU A 63 7.63 -1.63 0.29
N GLY A 64 6.79 -2.17 -0.60
CA GLY A 64 6.02 -1.39 -1.56
C GLY A 64 5.06 -0.40 -0.89
N LEU A 65 4.34 -0.87 0.13
CA LEU A 65 3.50 -0.03 0.98
C LEU A 65 4.31 1.07 1.69
N ALA A 66 5.40 0.69 2.35
CA ALA A 66 6.23 1.61 3.14
C ALA A 66 6.91 2.71 2.30
N LEU A 67 7.24 2.40 1.05
CA LEU A 67 7.95 3.28 0.13
C LEU A 67 7.02 3.99 -0.87
N ASN A 68 5.72 3.66 -0.84
CA ASN A 68 4.69 4.09 -1.79
C ASN A 68 5.07 3.77 -3.25
N VAL A 69 5.50 2.54 -3.49
CA VAL A 69 5.91 2.06 -4.83
C VAL A 69 5.30 0.71 -5.15
N SER A 70 5.12 0.42 -6.43
CA SER A 70 4.55 -0.85 -6.87
C SER A 70 5.54 -1.99 -6.66
N GLU A 71 5.04 -3.18 -6.30
CA GLU A 71 5.85 -4.38 -6.17
C GLU A 71 6.54 -4.75 -7.48
N ALA A 72 5.82 -4.56 -8.61
CA ALA A 72 6.38 -4.79 -9.93
C ALA A 72 7.56 -3.85 -10.21
N TRP A 73 7.44 -2.56 -9.90
CA TRP A 73 8.58 -1.65 -10.04
C TRP A 73 9.74 -2.05 -9.15
N LEU A 74 9.47 -2.43 -7.89
CA LEU A 74 10.51 -2.92 -6.97
C LEU A 74 11.19 -4.18 -7.49
N MET A 75 10.49 -5.09 -8.15
CA MET A 75 11.08 -6.27 -8.79
C MET A 75 11.89 -5.94 -10.05
N GLY A 76 11.93 -4.68 -10.46
CA GLY A 76 12.69 -4.21 -11.61
C GLY A 76 11.94 -4.25 -12.94
N TYR A 77 10.62 -4.45 -12.94
CA TYR A 77 9.82 -4.30 -14.15
C TYR A 77 9.78 -2.85 -14.60
N ASP A 78 9.59 -2.66 -15.91
CA ASP A 78 9.44 -1.34 -16.54
C ASP A 78 7.99 -0.89 -16.46
N VAL A 79 7.60 -0.45 -15.26
CA VAL A 79 6.26 0.04 -14.91
C VAL A 79 6.39 1.34 -14.10
N PRO A 80 5.30 2.10 -13.87
CA PRO A 80 5.37 3.25 -12.99
C PRO A 80 5.87 2.91 -11.58
N GLN A 81 6.70 3.81 -11.03
CA GLN A 81 7.26 3.66 -9.69
C GLN A 81 6.19 3.69 -8.61
N GLU A 82 5.29 4.67 -8.69
CA GLU A 82 4.24 4.85 -7.71
C GLU A 82 3.21 3.72 -7.82
N ARG A 83 2.61 3.38 -6.68
CA ARG A 83 1.40 2.56 -6.73
C ARG A 83 0.31 3.41 -7.36
N GLU A 84 -0.35 2.86 -8.38
CA GLU A 84 -1.63 3.38 -8.84
C GLU A 84 -2.55 3.42 -7.62
N LYS A 85 -2.75 4.62 -7.09
CA LYS A 85 -3.86 4.87 -6.18
C LYS A 85 -5.07 4.90 -7.10
N PRO A 86 -6.11 4.08 -6.87
CA PRO A 86 -7.34 4.24 -7.64
C PRO A 86 -7.72 5.71 -7.53
N THR A 87 -7.71 6.37 -8.68
CA THR A 87 -8.16 7.76 -8.77
C THR A 87 -9.63 7.75 -8.33
N ALA A 88 -10.15 8.85 -7.78
CA ALA A 88 -11.53 8.86 -7.30
C ALA A 88 -12.57 8.45 -8.37
N ALA A 89 -12.18 8.46 -9.65
CA ALA A 89 -12.96 8.02 -10.79
C ALA A 89 -12.98 6.48 -11.03
N GLU A 90 -12.11 5.71 -10.36
CA GLU A 90 -11.96 4.26 -10.53
C GLU A 90 -12.32 3.46 -9.27
N LEU A 91 -12.66 4.15 -8.18
CA LEU A 91 -13.16 3.53 -6.95
C LEU A 91 -14.53 2.93 -7.22
N SER A 92 -14.77 1.71 -6.75
CA SER A 92 -16.12 1.15 -6.77
C SER A 92 -17.08 2.05 -5.98
N ASP A 93 -18.37 1.99 -6.31
CA ASP A 93 -19.38 2.79 -5.61
C ASP A 93 -19.29 2.62 -4.08
N ASP A 94 -18.98 1.41 -3.61
CA ASP A 94 -18.75 1.09 -2.19
C ASP A 94 -17.57 1.87 -1.57
N GLU A 95 -16.46 2.00 -2.29
CA GLU A 95 -15.28 2.73 -1.83
C GLU A 95 -15.51 4.25 -1.81
N GLN A 96 -16.29 4.76 -2.77
CA GLN A 96 -16.70 6.16 -2.79
C GLN A 96 -17.63 6.47 -1.61
N ILE A 97 -18.60 5.59 -1.34
CA ILE A 97 -19.51 5.69 -0.20
C ILE A 97 -18.72 5.70 1.12
N LEU A 98 -17.75 4.80 1.28
CA LEU A 98 -16.96 4.72 2.51
C LEU A 98 -16.18 6.02 2.78
N LYS A 99 -15.53 6.60 1.75
CA LYS A 99 -14.83 7.89 1.87
C LYS A 99 -15.75 9.04 2.25
N VAL A 100 -16.92 9.13 1.62
CA VAL A 100 -17.91 10.16 1.92
C VAL A 100 -18.41 10.01 3.36
N ILE A 101 -18.69 8.78 3.80
CA ILE A 101 -19.10 8.50 5.18
C ILE A 101 -18.00 8.90 6.15
N GLU A 102 -16.74 8.53 5.92
CA GLU A 102 -15.62 8.87 6.82
C GLU A 102 -15.47 10.38 7.03
N ALA A 103 -15.65 11.18 5.98
CA ALA A 103 -15.53 12.63 5.99
C ALA A 103 -16.71 13.38 6.67
N LEU A 104 -17.81 12.69 6.99
CA LEU A 104 -19.01 13.32 7.57
C LEU A 104 -18.97 13.40 9.09
N THR A 105 -19.68 14.39 9.63
CA THR A 105 -19.92 14.56 11.06
C THR A 105 -20.78 13.43 11.65
N PRO A 106 -20.71 13.14 12.96
CA PRO A 106 -21.51 12.11 13.60
C PRO A 106 -23.03 12.27 13.37
N ASP A 107 -23.52 13.51 13.33
CA ASP A 107 -24.92 13.80 13.09
C ASP A 107 -25.34 13.49 11.64
N ASN A 108 -24.48 13.79 10.67
CA ASN A 108 -24.74 13.46 9.26
C ASN A 108 -24.64 11.95 9.00
N LYS A 109 -23.73 11.25 9.69
CA LYS A 109 -23.65 9.77 9.65
C LYS A 109 -24.96 9.12 10.12
N LYS A 110 -25.56 9.63 11.20
CA LYS A 110 -26.85 9.14 11.71
C LYS A 110 -27.98 9.32 10.68
N LYS A 111 -28.07 10.49 10.04
CA LYS A 111 -29.07 10.76 9.02
C LYS A 111 -28.93 9.84 7.80
N ILE A 112 -27.71 9.63 7.33
CA ILE A 112 -27.45 8.71 6.21
C ILE A 112 -27.80 7.27 6.60
N LEU A 113 -27.49 6.84 7.83
CA LEU A 113 -27.85 5.51 8.31
C LEU A 113 -29.37 5.29 8.37
N GLU A 114 -30.13 6.31 8.77
CA GLU A 114 -31.60 6.27 8.79
C GLU A 114 -32.18 6.17 7.39
N LEU A 115 -31.68 6.97 6.45
CA LEU A 115 -32.07 6.91 5.04
C LEU A 115 -31.73 5.55 4.41
N ALA A 116 -30.52 5.04 4.65
CA ALA A 116 -30.10 3.75 4.13
C ALA A 116 -31.00 2.60 4.61
N LYS A 117 -31.43 2.64 5.88
CA LYS A 117 -32.38 1.65 6.43
C LYS A 117 -33.76 1.74 5.78
N LEU A 118 -34.25 2.94 5.48
CA LEU A 118 -35.52 3.14 4.78
C LEU A 118 -35.46 2.54 3.37
N TYR A 119 -34.39 2.78 2.63
CA TYR A 119 -34.23 2.21 1.28
C TYR A 119 -34.01 0.70 1.31
N ALA A 120 -33.29 0.16 2.30
CA ALA A 120 -33.10 -1.28 2.45
C ALA A 120 -34.41 -2.01 2.78
N ALA A 121 -35.23 -1.45 3.68
CA ALA A 121 -36.54 -2.03 4.02
C ALA A 121 -37.51 -2.05 2.82
N GLY A 122 -37.38 -1.12 1.88
CA GLY A 122 -38.17 -1.09 0.65
C GLY A 122 -37.73 -2.07 -0.44
N GLN A 123 -36.61 -2.78 -0.27
CA GLN A 123 -36.14 -3.80 -1.21
C GLN A 123 -36.63 -5.21 -0.88
N ASP A 124 -37.16 -5.44 0.33
CA ASP A 124 -37.67 -6.74 0.78
C ASP A 124 -39.16 -6.96 0.42
N GLU A 125 -39.85 -5.98 -0.17
CA GLU A 125 -41.28 -6.05 -0.52
C GLU A 125 -41.57 -6.43 -2.00
N ASN A 126 -40.58 -6.91 -2.76
CA ASN A 126 -40.78 -7.32 -4.16
C ASN A 126 -40.20 -8.69 -4.50
#